data_AF-A0A0B2UQQ9-F1
#
_entry.id   AF-A0A0B2UQQ9-F1
#
_cell.length_a   1.000
_cell.length_b   1.000
_cell.length_c   1.000
_cell.angle_alpha   90.00
_cell.angle_beta   90.00
_cell.angle_gamma   90.00
#
_symmetry.space_group_name_H-M   'P 1'
#
loop_
_entity.id
_entity.type
_entity.pdbx_description
1 polymer ?
#
loop_
_entity_poly.entity_id
_entity_poly.type
_entity_poly.pdbx_seq_one_letter_code
_entity_poly.pdbx_strand_id
1 'polypeptide(L)'
;FDQSTVANFGSELNFINTFAVSRGVSRYWIGLNRQFNQWVWTNGSPLIFSNWRPSQPDGCCGSNVTCAFVNYANFNAQWDDAACGDLFTTPQGFMCKRPL
;
A
#
# COMPACT_ATOMS: atom_id res chain seq x y z
N PHE A 1 -8.03 1.12 -3.59
CA PHE A 1 -7.95 1.37 -5.03
C PHE A 1 -9.21 0.92 -5.73
N ASP A 2 -9.62 1.66 -6.74
CA ASP A 2 -10.51 1.22 -7.80
C ASP A 2 -9.73 0.24 -8.70
N GLN A 3 -10.21 -1.00 -8.74
CA GLN A 3 -9.59 -2.10 -9.49
C GLN A 3 -10.48 -2.54 -10.67
N SER A 4 -11.43 -1.70 -11.09
CA SER A 4 -12.32 -2.00 -12.23
C SER A 4 -11.59 -2.07 -13.57
N THR A 5 -10.53 -1.28 -13.73
CA THR A 5 -9.64 -1.30 -14.90
C THR A 5 -8.20 -0.97 -14.51
N VAL A 6 -7.23 -1.34 -15.37
CA VAL A 6 -5.82 -0.94 -15.18
C VAL A 6 -5.65 0.58 -15.19
N ALA A 7 -6.46 1.29 -15.99
CA ALA A 7 -6.41 2.75 -16.07
C ALA A 7 -6.88 3.40 -14.76
N ASN A 8 -8.02 2.95 -14.21
CA ASN A 8 -8.53 3.49 -12.95
C ASN A 8 -7.59 3.21 -11.78
N PHE A 9 -7.03 1.99 -11.73
CA PHE A 9 -6.03 1.63 -10.73
C PHE A 9 -4.80 2.56 -10.84
N GLY A 10 -4.27 2.74 -12.05
CA GLY A 10 -3.14 3.63 -12.30
C GLY A 10 -3.42 5.09 -11.95
N SER A 11 -4.61 5.60 -12.29
CA SER A 11 -5.03 6.96 -11.94
C SER A 11 -5.16 7.16 -10.43
N GLU A 12 -5.77 6.23 -9.69
CA GLU A 12 -5.89 6.33 -8.24
C GLU A 12 -4.51 6.20 -7.57
N LEU A 13 -3.65 5.30 -8.03
CA LEU A 13 -2.26 5.18 -7.57
C LEU A 13 -1.48 6.48 -7.75
N ASN A 14 -1.56 7.09 -8.94
CA ASN A 14 -0.89 8.37 -9.19
C ASN A 14 -1.44 9.50 -8.31
N PHE A 15 -2.76 9.56 -8.14
CA PHE A 15 -3.42 10.55 -7.29
C PHE A 15 -2.96 10.45 -5.84
N ILE A 16 -3.09 9.28 -5.21
CA ILE A 16 -2.72 9.11 -3.80
C ILE A 16 -1.22 9.37 -3.57
N ASN A 17 -0.40 9.03 -4.56
CA ASN A 17 1.03 9.19 -4.48
C ASN A 17 1.43 10.67 -4.54
N THR A 18 0.90 11.38 -5.54
CA THR A 18 1.09 12.83 -5.66
C THR A 18 0.59 13.55 -4.40
N PHE A 19 -0.55 13.12 -3.87
CA PHE A 19 -1.09 13.67 -2.63
C PHE A 19 -0.16 13.44 -1.43
N ALA A 20 0.36 12.22 -1.23
CA ALA A 20 1.29 11.91 -0.15
C ALA A 20 2.57 12.77 -0.23
N VAL A 21 3.17 12.84 -1.42
CA VAL A 21 4.38 13.64 -1.67
C VAL A 21 4.14 15.12 -1.41
N SER A 22 2.98 15.66 -1.83
CA SER A 22 2.61 17.07 -1.57
C SER A 22 2.49 17.40 -0.07
N ARG A 23 2.33 16.38 0.78
CA ARG A 23 2.25 16.49 2.24
C ARG A 23 3.56 16.14 2.95
N GLY A 24 4.65 15.93 2.21
CA GLY A 24 5.94 15.51 2.77
C GLY A 24 5.96 14.06 3.26
N VAL A 25 4.98 13.23 2.86
CA VAL A 25 4.89 11.82 3.25
C VAL A 25 5.57 10.96 2.20
N SER A 26 6.72 10.38 2.56
CA SER A 26 7.51 9.51 1.67
C SER A 26 7.12 8.02 1.77
N ARG A 27 6.51 7.64 2.90
CA ARG A 27 6.05 6.28 3.21
C ARG A 27 4.69 6.33 3.88
N TYR A 28 3.79 5.45 3.48
CA TYR A 28 2.47 5.38 4.08
C TYR A 28 1.85 4.00 3.98
N TRP A 29 1.15 3.60 5.03
CA TRP A 29 0.35 2.38 5.04
C TRP A 29 -0.85 2.51 4.11
N ILE A 30 -1.15 1.39 3.44
CA ILE A 30 -2.37 1.22 2.64
C ILE A 30 -3.23 0.13 3.27
N GLY A 31 -4.51 0.08 2.91
CA GLY A 31 -5.43 -0.91 3.45
C GLY A 31 -5.29 -2.32 2.86
N LEU A 32 -4.11 -2.73 2.40
CA LEU A 32 -3.87 -4.10 1.89
C LEU A 32 -3.24 -4.93 3.00
N ASN A 33 -3.82 -6.09 3.27
CA ASN A 33 -3.34 -6.97 4.33
C ASN A 33 -3.48 -8.46 3.94
N ARG A 34 -2.61 -9.31 4.47
CA ARG A 34 -2.59 -10.75 4.22
C ARG A 34 -3.45 -11.49 5.25
N GLN A 35 -4.56 -12.08 4.82
CA GLN A 35 -5.45 -12.92 5.64
C GLN A 35 -5.50 -14.31 5.04
N PHE A 36 -5.37 -15.35 5.86
CA PHE A 36 -5.41 -16.76 5.40
C PHE A 36 -4.53 -17.02 4.16
N ASN A 37 -3.31 -16.46 4.18
CA ASN A 37 -2.34 -16.54 3.09
C ASN A 37 -2.73 -15.83 1.77
N GLN A 38 -3.73 -14.93 1.79
CA GLN A 38 -4.17 -14.15 0.64
C GLN A 38 -4.14 -12.65 0.94
N TRP A 39 -3.71 -11.85 -0.04
CA TRP A 39 -3.75 -10.40 0.07
C TRP A 39 -5.14 -9.87 -0.27
N VAL A 40 -5.75 -9.18 0.68
CA VAL A 40 -7.10 -8.63 0.59
C VAL A 40 -7.10 -7.18 1.04
N TRP A 41 -7.96 -6.37 0.43
CA TRP A 41 -8.19 -5.00 0.88
C TRP A 41 -9.08 -5.00 2.12
N THR A 42 -8.91 -4.03 3.01
CA THR A 42 -9.71 -3.88 4.25
C THR A 42 -11.20 -3.68 4.02
N ASN A 43 -11.62 -3.35 2.79
CA ASN A 43 -13.03 -3.30 2.39
C ASN A 43 -13.57 -4.67 1.92
N GLY A 44 -12.79 -5.75 2.06
CA GLY A 44 -13.13 -7.11 1.65
C GLY A 44 -12.90 -7.43 0.16
N SER A 45 -12.48 -6.46 -0.65
CA SER A 45 -12.20 -6.71 -2.07
C SER A 45 -10.91 -7.53 -2.25
N PRO A 46 -10.86 -8.47 -3.22
CA PRO A 46 -9.62 -9.18 -3.52
C PRO A 46 -8.58 -8.25 -4.15
N LEU A 47 -7.31 -8.62 -4.05
CA LEU A 47 -6.24 -7.98 -4.80
C LEU A 47 -6.29 -8.43 -6.27
N ILE A 48 -6.58 -7.50 -7.18
CA ILE A 48 -6.63 -7.74 -8.64
C ILE A 48 -5.38 -7.15 -9.30
N PHE A 49 -5.05 -5.90 -8.96
CA PHE A 49 -3.86 -5.22 -9.45
C PHE A 49 -2.93 -4.87 -8.29
N SER A 50 -1.64 -5.10 -8.49
CA SER A 50 -0.61 -4.83 -7.50
C SER A 50 0.48 -3.92 -8.04
N ASN A 51 1.09 -3.16 -7.14
CA ASN A 51 2.29 -2.38 -7.43
C ASN A 51 3.43 -2.75 -6.48
N TRP A 52 3.60 -4.04 -6.21
CA TRP A 52 4.71 -4.55 -5.41
C TRP A 52 6.05 -4.14 -6.03
N ARG A 53 7.02 -3.80 -5.19
CA ARG A 53 8.42 -3.67 -5.62
C ARG A 53 8.90 -5.03 -6.15
N PRO A 54 9.90 -5.07 -7.05
CA PRO A 54 10.59 -6.31 -7.35
C PRO A 54 10.94 -7.11 -6.08
N SER A 55 10.67 -8.41 -6.15
CA SER A 55 10.85 -9.39 -5.06
C SER A 55 9.92 -9.23 -3.86
N GLN A 56 8.85 -8.43 -3.95
CA GLN A 56 7.83 -8.32 -2.91
C GLN A 56 6.51 -8.96 -3.36
N PRO A 57 5.67 -9.42 -2.41
CA PRO A 57 5.93 -9.51 -0.97
C PRO A 57 6.82 -10.70 -0.62
N ASP A 58 7.72 -10.56 0.36
CA ASP A 58 8.68 -11.60 0.74
C ASP A 58 8.49 -12.15 2.17
N GLY A 59 7.66 -11.51 2.99
CA GLY A 59 7.42 -11.92 4.37
C GLY A 59 8.65 -11.83 5.29
N CYS A 60 9.67 -11.07 4.92
CA CYS A 60 10.95 -11.02 5.64
C CYS A 60 10.97 -9.98 6.78
N CYS A 61 12.09 -9.93 7.52
CA CYS A 61 12.40 -8.87 8.50
C CYS A 61 11.42 -8.68 9.67
N GLY A 62 10.60 -9.69 10.02
CA GLY A 62 9.75 -9.60 11.21
C GLY A 62 8.84 -10.82 11.41
N SER A 63 8.14 -10.83 12.54
CA SER A 63 7.01 -11.74 12.76
C SER A 63 5.71 -11.08 12.31
N ASN A 64 4.79 -11.85 11.74
CA ASN A 64 3.46 -11.36 11.33
C ASN A 64 3.52 -10.24 10.27
N VAL A 65 4.34 -10.45 9.23
CA VAL A 65 4.50 -9.59 8.06
C VAL A 65 3.25 -9.71 7.17
N THR A 66 2.20 -8.99 7.54
CA THR A 66 0.87 -9.12 6.95
C THR A 66 0.28 -7.80 6.47
N CYS A 67 0.98 -6.68 6.58
CA CYS A 67 0.50 -5.39 6.09
C CYS A 67 1.36 -4.89 4.93
N ALA A 68 0.75 -4.15 4.01
CA ALA A 68 1.47 -3.51 2.92
C ALA A 68 1.54 -1.99 3.11
N PHE A 69 2.66 -1.41 2.73
CA PHE A 69 2.82 0.04 2.69
C PHE A 69 3.53 0.46 1.40
N VAL A 70 3.35 1.73 1.02
CA VAL A 70 4.16 2.35 -0.02
C VAL A 70 5.49 2.74 0.59
N ASN A 71 6.59 2.12 0.16
CA ASN A 71 7.93 2.36 0.70
C ASN A 71 8.66 3.52 0.00
N TYR A 72 8.29 3.78 -1.26
CA TYR A 72 8.89 4.85 -2.06
C TYR A 72 7.81 5.64 -2.81
N ALA A 73 7.17 6.60 -2.12
CA ALA A 73 6.19 7.46 -2.77
C ALA A 73 6.81 8.22 -3.97
N ASN A 74 8.02 8.74 -3.82
CA ASN A 74 8.72 9.44 -4.91
C ASN A 74 9.24 8.53 -6.04
N PHE A 75 9.07 7.21 -5.95
CA PHE A 75 9.61 6.24 -6.89
C PHE A 75 8.55 5.20 -7.26
N ASN A 76 7.64 5.61 -8.15
CA ASN A 76 6.57 4.78 -8.71
C ASN A 76 5.58 4.21 -7.68
N ALA A 77 5.55 4.72 -6.45
CA ALA A 77 4.64 4.31 -5.39
C ALA A 77 4.67 2.80 -5.10
N GLN A 78 5.83 2.16 -5.22
CA GLN A 78 5.96 0.71 -5.06
C GLN A 78 5.75 0.25 -3.62
N TRP A 79 5.17 -0.94 -3.47
CA TRP A 79 4.75 -1.51 -2.20
C TRP A 79 5.75 -2.51 -1.65
N ASP A 80 5.76 -2.63 -0.33
CA ASP A 80 6.57 -3.55 0.47
C ASP A 80 5.64 -4.15 1.55
N ASP A 81 5.90 -5.38 2.00
CA ASP A 81 5.23 -5.95 3.17
C ASP A 81 6.04 -5.77 4.45
N ALA A 82 5.34 -5.60 5.57
CA ALA A 82 5.95 -5.37 6.87
C ALA A 82 5.03 -5.85 8.01
N ALA A 83 5.56 -5.95 9.22
CA ALA A 83 4.74 -6.15 10.40
C ALA A 83 3.88 -4.89 10.61
N CYS A 84 2.59 -5.06 10.84
CA CYS A 84 1.62 -3.95 10.87
C CYS A 84 1.90 -2.89 11.95
N GLY A 85 2.69 -3.24 12.97
CA GLY A 85 3.09 -2.34 14.06
C GLY A 85 4.36 -1.52 13.78
N ASP A 86 5.04 -1.77 12.66
CA ASP A 86 6.28 -1.08 12.34
C ASP A 86 6.03 0.39 11.98
N LEU A 87 6.92 1.27 12.44
CA LEU A 87 6.92 2.69 12.10
C LEU A 87 8.19 3.02 11.32
N PHE A 88 8.02 3.45 10.07
CA PHE A 88 9.14 3.74 9.16
C PHE A 88 9.42 5.24 8.98
N THR A 89 8.52 6.08 9.49
CA THR A 89 8.63 7.54 9.53
C THR A 89 8.04 8.08 10.83
N THR A 90 8.48 9.26 11.26
CA THR A 90 7.86 10.00 12.38
C THR A 90 7.50 11.41 11.91
N PRO A 91 6.20 11.74 11.78
CA PRO A 91 5.03 10.88 12.01
C PRO A 91 4.85 9.77 10.96
N GLN A 92 4.09 8.72 11.29
CA GLN A 92 3.73 7.63 10.38
C GLN A 92 2.50 8.02 9.53
N GLY A 93 2.56 7.79 8.22
CA GLY A 93 1.46 8.06 7.30
C GLY A 93 0.51 6.88 7.10
N PHE A 94 -0.77 7.17 6.89
CA PHE A 94 -1.83 6.23 6.49
C PHE A 94 -2.70 6.86 5.40
N MET A 95 -3.08 6.09 4.39
CA MET A 95 -3.98 6.55 3.32
C MET A 95 -5.36 5.90 3.45
N CYS A 96 -6.39 6.70 3.69
CA CYS A 96 -7.77 6.23 3.84
C CYS A 96 -8.59 6.51 2.58
N LYS A 97 -9.48 5.59 2.21
CA LYS A 97 -10.49 5.78 1.16
C LYS A 97 -11.87 5.88 1.80
N ARG A 98 -12.67 6.84 1.32
CA ARG A 98 -14.08 7.00 1.68
C ARG A 98 -14.93 6.72 0.43
N PRO A 99 -16.08 6.04 0.55
CA PRO A 99 -17.07 5.98 -0.54
C PRO A 99 -17.52 7.39 -0.93
N LEU A 100 -17.76 7.63 -2.22
CA LEU A 100 -18.45 8.83 -2.66
C LEU A 100 -19.92 8.78 -2.26
#